data_AF-A0A8B8QSF1-F1
#
_entry.id   AF-A0A8B8QSF1-F1
#
_cell.length_a   1.000
_cell.length_b   1.000
_cell.length_c   1.000
_cell.angle_alpha   90.00
_cell.angle_beta   90.00
_cell.angle_gamma   90.00
#
_symmetry.space_group_name_H-M   'P 1'
#
loop_
_entity.id
_entity.type
_entity.pdbx_description
1 polymer ?
#
loop_
_entity_poly.entity_id
_entity_poly.type
_entity_poly.pdbx_seq_one_letter_code
_entity_poly.pdbx_strand_id
1 'polypeptide(L)'
;MILPVAKLGALAVKTFSKPIANRIKKEATHHPKFRQLIINLAQANHRFTTQIQRRIYGHATDVAIRPLNEEKAVQVAADLAGELFVFSVAGAALIFEVQRSSRSEARKEESRRQELEAMKRRDEELAREVELLRHRVEELGLAKGRGLTGIRQTRTTHNCK
;
A
#
# COMPACT_ATOMS: atom_id res chain seq x y z
N MET A 1 2.88 13.18 15.00
CA MET A 1 1.92 14.30 14.80
C MET A 1 0.48 13.78 14.62
N ILE A 2 -0.08 13.08 15.60
CA ILE A 2 -1.38 12.39 15.49
C ILE A 2 -2.58 13.26 15.92
N LEU A 3 -2.29 14.39 16.58
CA LEU A 3 -3.25 15.30 17.18
C LEU A 3 -4.14 16.09 16.19
N PRO A 4 -3.68 16.51 14.99
CA PRO A 4 -4.50 17.31 14.09
C PRO A 4 -5.67 16.52 13.48
N VAL A 5 -5.40 15.31 12.98
CA VAL A 5 -6.40 14.47 12.30
C VAL A 5 -7.42 13.93 13.30
N ALA A 6 -6.99 13.50 14.48
CA ALA A 6 -7.90 13.04 15.53
C ALA A 6 -8.86 14.14 16.00
N LYS A 7 -8.37 15.38 16.15
CA LYS A 7 -9.21 16.54 16.50
C LYS A 7 -10.20 16.89 15.39
N LEU A 8 -9.77 16.83 14.13
CA LEU A 8 -10.65 17.07 12.99
C LEU A 8 -11.73 15.99 12.87
N GLY A 9 -11.37 14.73 13.10
CA GLY A 9 -12.33 13.62 13.16
C GLY A 9 -13.38 13.82 14.25
N ALA A 10 -12.95 14.14 15.48
CA ALA A 10 -13.87 14.41 16.59
C ALA A 10 -14.80 15.62 16.31
N LEU A 11 -14.28 16.66 15.65
CA LEU A 11 -15.08 17.82 15.27
C LEU A 11 -16.08 17.49 14.15
N ALA A 12 -15.66 16.68 13.17
CA ALA A 12 -16.52 16.21 12.09
C ALA A 12 -17.68 15.38 12.66
N VAL A 13 -17.40 14.41 13.54
CA VAL A 13 -18.44 13.65 14.26
C VAL A 13 -19.42 14.62 14.92
N LYS A 14 -18.95 15.56 15.74
CA LYS A 14 -19.82 16.52 16.42
C LYS A 14 -20.66 17.39 15.46
N THR A 15 -20.09 17.74 14.31
CA THR A 15 -20.72 18.60 13.29
C THR A 15 -21.78 17.86 12.49
N PHE A 16 -21.54 16.58 12.17
CA PHE A 16 -22.47 15.74 11.42
C PHE A 16 -23.49 15.03 12.31
N SER A 17 -23.15 14.67 13.55
CA SER A 17 -24.05 13.96 14.47
C SER A 17 -25.32 14.75 14.78
N LYS A 18 -25.25 16.07 14.97
CA LYS A 18 -26.44 16.90 15.25
C LYS A 18 -27.45 16.95 14.09
N PRO A 19 -27.06 17.35 12.86
CA PRO A 19 -28.00 17.39 11.73
C PRO A 19 -28.50 16.00 11.35
N ILE A 20 -27.66 14.96 11.46
CA ILE A 20 -28.07 13.57 11.21
C ILE A 20 -29.09 13.11 12.26
N ALA A 21 -28.84 13.35 13.55
CA ALA A 21 -29.79 13.04 14.62
C ALA A 21 -31.14 13.72 14.41
N ASN A 22 -31.14 15.00 14.03
CA ASN A 22 -32.36 15.75 13.76
C ASN A 22 -33.11 15.24 12.52
N ARG A 23 -32.40 14.84 11.47
CA ARG A 23 -32.98 14.21 10.27
C ARG A 23 -33.60 12.85 10.62
N ILE A 24 -32.88 12.00 11.34
CA ILE A 24 -33.36 10.69 11.77
C ILE A 24 -34.57 10.84 12.70
N LYS A 25 -34.55 11.80 13.64
CA LYS A 25 -35.70 12.08 14.52
C LYS A 25 -36.93 12.47 13.71
N LYS A 26 -36.77 13.39 12.75
CA LYS A 26 -37.85 13.86 11.88
C LYS A 26 -38.44 12.70 11.05
N GLU A 27 -37.60 11.90 10.42
CA GLU A 27 -38.04 10.74 9.63
C GLU A 27 -38.67 9.64 10.49
N ALA A 28 -38.16 9.39 11.71
CA ALA A 28 -38.73 8.42 12.64
C ALA A 28 -40.09 8.84 13.19
N THR A 29 -40.34 10.14 13.32
CA THR A 29 -41.66 10.67 13.72
C THR A 29 -42.69 10.57 12.59
N HIS A 30 -42.28 10.78 11.33
CA HIS A 30 -43.20 10.77 10.19
C HIS A 30 -43.45 9.37 9.59
N HIS A 31 -42.50 8.45 9.70
CA HIS A 31 -42.59 7.12 9.08
C HIS A 31 -42.56 5.98 10.11
N PRO A 32 -43.71 5.33 10.42
CA PRO A 32 -43.77 4.23 11.38
C PRO A 32 -42.96 3.01 10.93
N LYS A 33 -42.84 2.75 9.61
CA LYS A 33 -41.97 1.69 9.06
C LYS A 33 -40.49 1.95 9.35
N PHE A 34 -40.05 3.21 9.26
CA PHE A 34 -38.68 3.59 9.54
C PHE A 34 -38.35 3.47 11.04
N ARG A 35 -39.30 3.86 11.90
CA ARG A 35 -39.21 3.62 13.35
C ARG A 35 -39.04 2.13 13.67
N GLN A 36 -39.86 1.26 13.07
CA GLN A 36 -39.74 -0.19 13.25
C GLN A 36 -38.37 -0.70 12.81
N LEU A 37 -37.83 -0.16 11.71
CA LEU A 37 -36.54 -0.54 11.15
C LEU A 37 -35.38 -0.19 12.09
N ILE A 38 -35.38 1.02 12.68
CA ILE A 38 -34.38 1.43 13.69
C ILE A 38 -34.45 0.53 14.93
N ILE A 39 -35.65 0.24 15.43
CA ILE A 39 -35.84 -0.63 16.60
C ILE A 39 -35.33 -2.04 16.29
N ASN A 40 -35.65 -2.58 15.11
CA ASN A 40 -35.18 -3.89 14.68
C ASN A 40 -33.65 -3.93 14.52
N LEU A 41 -33.04 -2.87 14.00
CA LEU A 41 -31.58 -2.75 13.89
C LEU A 41 -30.92 -2.67 15.26
N ALA A 42 -31.47 -1.87 16.19
CA ALA A 42 -30.96 -1.78 17.55
C ALA A 42 -31.05 -3.13 18.28
N GLN A 43 -32.17 -3.84 18.13
CA GLN A 43 -32.35 -5.17 18.71
C GLN A 43 -31.47 -6.24 18.03
N ALA A 44 -31.31 -6.19 16.70
CA ALA A 44 -30.45 -7.10 15.97
C ALA A 44 -28.97 -6.89 16.35
N ASN A 45 -28.52 -5.63 16.42
CA ASN A 45 -27.18 -5.27 16.84
C ASN A 45 -26.92 -5.76 18.27
N HIS A 46 -27.86 -5.52 19.20
CA HIS A 46 -27.72 -6.00 20.57
C HIS A 46 -27.64 -7.52 20.63
N ARG A 47 -28.54 -8.25 19.94
CA ARG A 47 -28.50 -9.73 19.85
C ARG A 47 -27.17 -10.24 19.28
N PHE A 48 -26.63 -9.55 18.29
CA PHE A 48 -25.34 -9.87 17.70
C PHE A 48 -24.19 -9.65 18.69
N THR A 49 -24.16 -8.50 19.37
CA THR A 49 -23.16 -8.21 20.42
C THR A 49 -23.23 -9.25 21.54
N THR A 50 -24.42 -9.60 22.05
CA THR A 50 -24.54 -10.59 23.13
C THR A 50 -24.12 -11.99 22.66
N GLN A 51 -24.41 -12.38 21.42
CA GLN A 51 -23.96 -13.66 20.86
C GLN A 51 -22.44 -13.74 20.73
N ILE A 52 -21.81 -12.69 20.20
CA ILE A 52 -20.34 -12.62 20.10
C ILE A 52 -19.70 -12.60 21.49
N GLN A 53 -20.21 -11.77 22.40
CA GLN A 53 -19.67 -11.64 23.75
C GLN A 53 -19.80 -12.95 24.54
N ARG A 54 -20.92 -13.68 24.40
CA ARG A 54 -21.08 -15.03 24.97
C ARG A 54 -20.08 -16.03 24.38
N ARG A 55 -19.82 -15.97 23.07
CA ARG A 55 -18.89 -16.87 22.39
C ARG A 55 -17.42 -16.61 22.73
N ILE A 56 -17.08 -15.37 23.09
CA ILE A 56 -15.71 -14.96 23.42
C ILE A 56 -15.42 -15.03 24.93
N TYR A 57 -16.37 -14.63 25.78
CA TYR A 57 -16.13 -14.45 27.23
C TYR A 57 -16.83 -15.47 28.14
N GLY A 58 -17.63 -16.40 27.59
CA GLY A 58 -18.26 -17.49 28.36
C GLY A 58 -19.32 -17.06 29.40
N HIS A 59 -19.42 -15.78 29.75
CA HIS A 59 -20.42 -15.26 30.69
C HIS A 59 -21.64 -14.70 29.95
N ALA A 60 -22.81 -15.21 30.32
CA ALA A 60 -24.10 -14.73 29.86
C ALA A 60 -24.45 -13.42 30.57
N THR A 61 -24.01 -12.29 30.03
CA THR A 61 -24.63 -11.01 30.42
C THR A 61 -26.02 -10.98 29.81
N ASP A 62 -27.02 -11.35 30.59
CA ASP A 62 -28.42 -11.33 30.23
C ASP A 62 -28.97 -9.93 30.50
N VAL A 63 -28.72 -9.02 29.56
CA VAL A 63 -29.28 -7.67 29.63
C VAL A 63 -30.72 -7.74 29.14
N ALA A 64 -31.66 -7.72 30.09
CA ALA A 64 -33.08 -7.67 29.81
C ALA A 64 -33.41 -6.51 28.83
N ILE A 65 -34.03 -6.87 27.70
CA ILE A 65 -34.41 -5.96 26.62
C ILE A 65 -35.51 -5.04 27.14
N ARG A 66 -35.14 -3.86 27.63
CA ARG A 66 -36.11 -2.77 27.82
C ARG A 66 -36.42 -2.19 26.44
N PRO A 67 -37.70 -2.04 26.05
CA PRO A 67 -38.04 -1.32 24.83
C PRO A 67 -37.40 0.08 24.93
N LEU A 68 -36.54 0.37 23.95
CA LEU A 68 -35.72 1.58 23.98
C LEU A 68 -36.65 2.78 23.75
N ASN A 69 -36.62 3.76 24.66
CA ASN A 69 -37.32 5.04 24.48
C ASN A 69 -36.91 5.61 23.11
N GLU A 70 -37.89 6.09 22.32
CA GLU A 70 -37.69 6.56 20.94
C GLU A 70 -36.49 7.50 20.83
N GLU A 71 -36.28 8.37 21.82
CA GLU A 71 -35.16 9.31 21.85
C GLU A 71 -33.79 8.63 21.92
N LYS A 72 -33.66 7.55 22.71
CA LYS A 72 -32.41 6.80 22.83
C LYS A 72 -32.12 5.98 21.57
N ALA A 73 -33.15 5.44 20.93
CA ALA A 73 -32.99 4.71 19.66
C ALA A 73 -32.51 5.63 18.54
N VAL A 74 -33.06 6.84 18.47
CA VAL A 74 -32.63 7.87 17.52
C VAL A 74 -31.20 8.32 17.79
N GLN A 75 -30.81 8.50 19.06
CA GLN A 75 -29.45 8.89 19.42
C GLN A 75 -28.43 7.82 19.00
N VAL A 76 -28.69 6.54 19.31
CA VAL A 76 -27.82 5.42 18.90
C VAL A 76 -27.74 5.31 17.37
N ALA A 77 -28.85 5.49 16.66
CA ALA A 77 -28.85 5.48 15.20
C ALA A 77 -28.03 6.64 14.61
N ALA A 78 -28.09 7.83 15.21
CA ALA A 78 -27.32 8.99 14.79
C ALA A 78 -25.82 8.83 15.05
N ASP A 79 -25.45 8.27 16.21
CA ASP A 79 -24.06 7.98 16.56
C ASP A 79 -23.48 6.93 15.61
N LEU A 80 -24.21 5.83 15.35
CA LEU A 80 -23.83 4.80 14.38
C LEU A 80 -23.67 5.37 12.96
N ALA A 81 -24.58 6.23 12.52
CA ALA A 81 -24.50 6.88 11.21
C ALA A 81 -23.29 7.83 11.12
N GLY A 82 -22.98 8.55 12.19
CA GLY A 82 -21.80 9.39 12.29
C GLY A 82 -20.50 8.58 12.21
N GLU A 83 -20.41 7.48 12.96
CA GLU A 83 -19.27 6.56 12.91
C GLU A 83 -19.08 5.95 11.52
N LEU A 84 -20.16 5.45 10.89
CA LEU A 84 -20.13 4.89 9.54
C LEU A 84 -19.64 5.92 8.51
N PHE A 85 -20.08 7.18 8.64
CA PHE A 85 -19.64 8.26 7.77
C PHE A 85 -18.14 8.51 7.91
N VAL A 86 -17.63 8.61 9.14
CA VAL A 86 -16.19 8.81 9.38
C VAL A 86 -15.38 7.62 8.86
N PHE A 87 -15.81 6.38 9.11
CA PHE A 87 -15.14 5.19 8.57
C PHE A 87 -15.18 5.14 7.04
N SER A 88 -16.28 5.57 6.42
CA SER A 88 -16.39 5.63 4.96
C SER A 88 -15.42 6.65 4.37
N VAL A 89 -15.34 7.85 4.95
CA VAL A 89 -14.42 8.90 4.50
C VAL A 89 -12.95 8.47 4.71
N ALA A 90 -12.63 7.91 5.89
CA ALA A 90 -11.28 7.42 6.18
C ALA A 90 -10.88 6.24 5.27
N GLY A 91 -11.79 5.29 5.05
CA GLY A 91 -11.58 4.16 4.15
C GLY A 91 -11.40 4.61 2.70
N ALA A 92 -12.22 5.56 2.24
CA ALA A 92 -12.09 6.13 0.90
C ALA A 92 -10.75 6.88 0.74
N ALA A 93 -10.32 7.64 1.74
CA ALA A 93 -9.03 8.33 1.73
C ALA A 93 -7.86 7.33 1.67
N LEU A 94 -7.92 6.25 2.46
CA LEU A 94 -6.90 5.19 2.44
C LEU A 94 -6.84 4.48 1.07
N ILE A 95 -8.00 4.11 0.50
CA ILE A 95 -8.08 3.51 -0.84
C ILE A 95 -7.50 4.48 -1.88
N PHE A 96 -7.85 5.77 -1.78
CA PHE A 96 -7.33 6.81 -2.66
C PHE A 96 -5.81 6.96 -2.54
N GLU A 97 -5.26 6.94 -1.33
CA GLU A 97 -3.81 6.97 -1.09
C GLU A 97 -3.12 5.73 -1.67
N VAL A 98 -3.64 4.53 -1.44
CA VAL A 98 -3.09 3.28 -2.00
C VAL A 98 -3.14 3.29 -3.53
N GLN A 99 -4.26 3.72 -4.11
CA GLN A 99 -4.42 3.83 -5.56
C GLN A 99 -3.51 4.91 -6.17
N ARG A 100 -3.28 6.02 -5.46
CA ARG A 100 -2.36 7.08 -5.89
C ARG A 100 -0.91 6.66 -5.71
N SER A 101 -0.58 5.95 -4.63
CA SER A 101 0.76 5.46 -4.33
C SER A 101 1.21 4.42 -5.35
N SER A 102 0.34 3.46 -5.71
CA SER A 102 0.68 2.42 -6.70
C SER A 102 1.02 3.00 -8.08
N ARG A 103 0.33 4.06 -8.51
CA ARG A 103 0.67 4.79 -9.76
C ARG A 103 2.02 5.50 -9.71
N SER A 104 2.44 5.94 -8.53
CA SER A 104 3.73 6.62 -8.32
C SER A 104 4.87 5.61 -8.19
N GLU A 105 4.63 4.48 -7.52
CA GLU A 105 5.61 3.41 -7.37
C GLU A 105 5.87 2.67 -8.69
N ALA A 106 4.85 2.41 -9.51
CA ALA A 106 5.04 1.81 -10.83
C ALA A 106 5.98 2.64 -11.72
N ARG A 107 5.86 3.97 -11.69
CA ARG A 107 6.77 4.86 -12.45
C ARG A 107 8.21 4.83 -11.93
N LYS A 108 8.40 4.67 -10.60
CA LYS A 108 9.72 4.51 -10.00
C LYS A 108 10.31 3.13 -10.25
N GLU A 109 9.48 2.10 -10.37
CA GLU A 109 9.91 0.76 -10.76
C GLU A 109 10.43 0.76 -12.21
N GLU A 110 9.70 1.42 -13.12
CA GLU A 110 10.09 1.57 -14.52
C GLU A 110 11.41 2.33 -14.68
N SER A 111 11.59 3.45 -13.95
CA SER A 111 12.86 4.20 -14.02
C SER A 111 14.04 3.39 -13.50
N ARG A 112 13.88 2.68 -12.37
CA ARG A 112 14.91 1.78 -11.83
C ARG A 112 15.25 0.65 -12.79
N ARG A 113 14.26 0.12 -13.49
CA ARG A 113 14.45 -0.95 -14.49
C ARG A 113 15.21 -0.44 -15.71
N GLN A 114 14.91 0.77 -16.19
CA GLN A 114 15.67 1.42 -17.27
C GLN A 114 17.12 1.69 -16.88
N GLU A 115 17.38 2.15 -15.65
CA GLU A 115 18.74 2.35 -15.13
C GLU A 115 19.53 1.03 -15.09
N LEU A 116 18.89 -0.06 -14.62
CA LEU A 116 19.52 -1.38 -14.57
C LEU A 116 19.82 -1.92 -15.98
N GLU A 117 18.91 -1.72 -16.94
CA GLU A 117 19.13 -2.10 -18.34
C GLU A 117 20.26 -1.28 -18.98
N ALA A 118 20.35 0.02 -18.67
CA ALA A 118 21.45 0.87 -19.13
C ALA A 118 22.79 0.42 -18.56
N MET A 119 22.84 0.03 -17.28
CA MET A 119 24.04 -0.50 -16.66
C MET A 119 24.48 -1.83 -17.30
N LYS A 120 23.55 -2.76 -17.51
CA LYS A 120 23.85 -4.04 -18.19
C LYS A 120 24.45 -3.85 -19.58
N ARG A 121 23.92 -2.91 -20.37
CA ARG A 121 24.47 -2.59 -21.70
C ARG A 121 25.90 -2.09 -21.63
N ARG A 122 26.22 -1.26 -20.64
CA ARG A 122 27.59 -0.77 -20.41
C ARG A 122 28.52 -1.91 -20.00
N ASP A 123 28.06 -2.84 -19.15
CA ASP A 123 28.84 -4.02 -18.78
C ASP A 123 29.11 -4.92 -20.00
N GLU A 124 28.11 -5.15 -20.86
CA GLU A 124 28.27 -5.92 -22.10
C GLU A 124 29.21 -5.24 -23.12
N GLU A 125 29.21 -3.91 -23.17
CA GLU A 125 30.12 -3.13 -24.02
C GLU A 125 31.56 -3.20 -23.49
N LEU A 126 31.75 -2.97 -22.18
CA LEU A 126 33.04 -3.11 -21.52
C LEU A 126 33.61 -4.52 -21.64
N ALA A 127 32.77 -5.55 -21.52
CA ALA A 127 33.21 -6.95 -21.70
C ALA A 127 33.75 -7.19 -23.12
N ARG A 128 33.09 -6.66 -24.15
CA ARG A 128 33.55 -6.74 -25.54
C ARG A 128 34.86 -5.99 -25.76
N GLU A 129 35.00 -4.80 -25.18
CA GLU A 129 36.26 -4.04 -25.27
C GLU A 129 37.42 -4.78 -24.60
N VAL A 130 37.19 -5.38 -23.42
CA VAL A 130 38.20 -6.19 -22.72
C VAL A 130 38.61 -7.40 -23.54
N GLU A 131 37.67 -8.08 -24.19
CA GLU A 131 37.96 -9.22 -25.06
C GLU A 131 38.76 -8.80 -26.30
N LEU A 132 38.40 -7.67 -26.93
CA LEU A 132 39.14 -7.10 -28.06
C LEU A 132 40.57 -6.72 -27.67
N LEU A 133 40.74 -6.10 -26.50
CA LEU A 133 42.05 -5.73 -25.97
C LEU A 133 42.90 -6.97 -25.66
N ARG A 134 42.31 -8.03 -25.08
CA ARG A 134 43.00 -9.31 -24.88
C ARG A 134 43.50 -9.89 -26.19
N HIS A 135 42.66 -9.92 -27.21
CA HIS A 135 43.04 -10.44 -28.53
C HIS A 135 44.21 -9.65 -29.14
N ARG A 136 44.20 -8.31 -29.03
CA ARG A 136 45.32 -7.46 -29.49
C ARG A 136 46.61 -7.70 -28.71
N VAL A 137 46.53 -7.89 -27.40
CA VAL A 137 47.70 -8.20 -26.57
C VAL A 137 48.31 -9.54 -26.98
N GLU A 138 47.48 -10.54 -27.26
CA GLU A 138 47.91 -11.87 -27.70
C GLU A 138 48.58 -11.81 -29.07
N GLU A 139 48.03 -11.07 -30.03
CA GLU A 139 48.65 -10.82 -31.34
C GLU A 139 50.02 -10.13 -31.23
N LEU A 140 50.13 -9.10 -30.38
CA LEU A 140 51.38 -8.40 -30.13
C LEU A 140 52.41 -9.32 -29.44
N GLY A 141 51.98 -10.18 -28.52
CA GLY A 141 52.82 -11.20 -27.90
C GLY A 141 53.40 -12.18 -28.91
N LEU A 142 52.56 -12.69 -29.83
CA LEU A 142 52.96 -13.58 -30.91
C LEU A 142 53.90 -12.89 -31.92
N ALA A 143 53.63 -11.63 -32.28
CA ALA A 143 54.48 -10.83 -33.16
C ALA A 143 55.87 -10.57 -32.54
N LYS A 144 55.93 -10.28 -31.24
CA LYS A 144 57.19 -10.07 -30.51
C LYS A 144 58.02 -11.35 -30.43
N GLY A 145 57.37 -12.51 -30.23
CA GLY A 145 58.03 -13.83 -30.28
C GLY A 145 58.63 -14.16 -31.64
N ARG A 146 57.91 -13.88 -32.74
CA ARG A 146 58.44 -14.07 -34.10
C ARG A 146 59.58 -13.11 -34.43
N GLY A 147 59.49 -11.85 -34.02
CA GLY A 147 60.57 -10.86 -34.17
C GLY A 147 61.87 -11.26 -33.47
N LEU A 148 61.78 -11.80 -32.25
CA LEU A 148 62.94 -12.32 -31.50
C LEU A 148 63.56 -13.55 -32.17
N THR A 149 62.75 -14.39 -32.82
CA THR A 149 63.23 -15.59 -33.52
C THR A 149 63.94 -15.21 -34.83
N GLY A 150 63.42 -14.22 -35.58
CA GLY A 150 64.06 -13.67 -36.77
C GLY A 150 65.39 -12.97 -36.49
N ILE A 151 65.51 -12.21 -35.39
CA ILE A 151 66.76 -11.55 -34.98
C ILE A 151 67.80 -12.58 -34.49
N ARG A 152 67.36 -13.69 -33.88
CA ARG A 152 68.27 -14.76 -33.45
C ARG A 152 68.83 -15.55 -34.64
N GLN A 153 68.04 -15.72 -35.71
CA GLN A 153 68.45 -16.47 -36.90
C GLN A 153 69.51 -15.73 -37.73
N THR A 154 69.43 -14.40 -37.83
CA THR A 154 70.44 -13.57 -38.53
C THR A 154 71.79 -13.50 -37.80
N ARG A 155 71.80 -13.67 -36.47
CA ARG A 155 73.05 -13.77 -35.68
C ARG A 155 73.74 -15.12 -35.84
N THR A 156 73.00 -16.22 -35.99
CA THR A 156 73.58 -17.55 -36.19
C THR A 156 74.17 -17.76 -37.60
N THR A 157 73.65 -17.08 -38.63
CA THR A 157 74.19 -17.18 -40.00
C THR A 157 75.48 -16.38 -40.21
N HIS A 158 75.82 -15.46 -39.30
CA HIS A 158 77.05 -14.67 -39.37
C HIS A 158 78.26 -15.30 -38.65
N ASN A 159 78.12 -16.47 -38.02
CA ASN A 159 79.20 -17.12 -37.27
C ASN A 159 79.68 -18.45 -37.90
N CYS A 160 79.39 -18.65 -39.20
CA CYS A 160 79.88 -19.77 -39.99
C CYS A 160 80.59 -19.23 -41.24
N LYS A 161 81.83 -18.78 -41.06
CA LYS A 161 82.89 -18.65 -42.07
C LYS A 161 84.22 -18.39 -41.37
#